data_AF-A0A0F7FJ04-F1
#
_entry.id   AF-A0A0F7FJ04-F1
#
_cell.length_a   1.000
_cell.length_b   1.000
_cell.length_c   1.000
_cell.angle_alpha   90.00
_cell.angle_beta   90.00
_cell.angle_gamma   90.00
#
_symmetry.space_group_name_H-M   'P 1'
#
loop_
_entity.id
_entity.type
_entity.pdbx_description
1 polymer ?
#
loop_
_entity_poly.entity_id
_entity_poly.type
_entity_poly.pdbx_seq_one_letter_code
_entity_poly.pdbx_strand_id
1 'polypeptide(L)'
;MKLFASNLTNWVQAQKTFLDSARSIETDLVNADRLELILATRAAFTHMVKTIEAFDKWLQDPFIVGHMPREMLLDIQRNVWEILKKLLELDIKHTSEFRDMLLKLAEEGKLNPLLFAPREESRREDRFHISY
;
A
#
# COMPACT_ATOMS: atom_id res chain seq x y z
N MET A 1 -23.01 12.81 20.94
CA MET A 1 -23.84 12.37 19.78
C MET A 1 -23.72 13.28 18.57
N LYS A 2 -24.19 14.54 18.58
CA LYS A 2 -24.11 15.43 17.39
C LYS A 2 -22.67 15.66 16.88
N LEU A 3 -21.71 15.84 17.79
CA LEU A 3 -20.29 16.00 17.45
C LEU A 3 -19.71 14.72 16.82
N PHE A 4 -20.00 13.55 17.38
CA PHE A 4 -19.56 12.26 16.85
C PHE A 4 -20.11 12.00 15.44
N ALA A 5 -21.41 12.25 15.23
CA ALA A 5 -22.03 12.14 13.91
C ALA A 5 -21.39 13.12 12.90
N SER A 6 -21.14 14.38 13.29
CA SER A 6 -20.45 15.36 12.45
C SER A 6 -19.02 14.92 12.10
N ASN A 7 -18.30 14.31 13.04
CA ASN A 7 -16.95 13.81 12.79
C ASN A 7 -16.97 12.66 11.77
N LEU A 8 -17.92 11.73 11.89
CA LEU A 8 -18.12 10.67 10.89
C LEU A 8 -18.47 11.26 9.51
N THR A 9 -19.35 12.26 9.44
CA THR A 9 -19.69 12.93 8.17
C THR A 9 -18.47 13.58 7.53
N ASN A 10 -17.67 14.31 8.30
CA ASN A 10 -16.44 14.94 7.81
C ASN A 10 -15.43 13.92 7.31
N TRP A 11 -15.28 12.80 8.04
CA TRP A 11 -14.41 11.71 7.61
C TRP A 11 -14.87 11.09 6.29
N VAL A 12 -16.16 10.79 6.14
CA VAL A 12 -16.73 10.28 4.88
C VAL A 12 -16.48 11.26 3.73
N GLN A 13 -16.66 12.56 3.97
CA GLN A 13 -16.43 13.57 2.95
C GLN A 13 -14.96 13.64 2.51
N ALA A 14 -14.03 13.56 3.46
CA ALA A 14 -12.60 13.52 3.15
C ALA A 14 -12.22 12.29 2.31
N GLN A 15 -12.78 11.12 2.64
CA GLN A 15 -12.54 9.88 1.87
C GLN A 15 -13.08 9.96 0.45
N LYS A 16 -14.25 10.58 0.24
CA LYS A 16 -14.81 10.80 -1.11
C LYS A 16 -13.93 11.72 -1.96
N THR A 17 -13.52 12.86 -1.41
CA THR A 17 -12.62 13.79 -2.11
C THR A 17 -11.30 13.12 -2.49
N PHE A 18 -10.77 12.27 -1.60
CA PHE A 18 -9.55 11.53 -1.89
C PHE A 18 -9.76 10.47 -2.97
N LEU A 19 -10.88 9.74 -2.94
CA LEU A 19 -11.22 8.76 -3.98
C LEU A 19 -11.29 9.39 -5.37
N ASP A 20 -11.88 10.59 -5.48
CA ASP A 20 -11.97 11.31 -6.75
C ASP A 20 -10.57 11.72 -7.26
N SER A 21 -9.70 12.15 -6.35
CA SER A 21 -8.30 12.47 -6.67
C SER A 21 -7.52 11.22 -7.12
N ALA A 22 -7.69 10.09 -6.45
CA ALA A 22 -7.04 8.83 -6.81
C ALA A 22 -7.45 8.36 -8.22
N ARG A 23 -8.74 8.47 -8.57
CA ARG A 23 -9.26 8.14 -9.91
C ARG A 23 -8.71 9.05 -11.01
N SER A 24 -8.58 10.34 -10.73
CA SER A 24 -8.00 11.30 -11.66
C SER A 24 -6.53 10.94 -11.93
N ILE A 25 -5.76 10.74 -10.87
CA ILE A 25 -4.33 10.38 -10.98
C ILE A 25 -4.18 9.08 -11.76
N GLU A 26 -4.97 8.04 -11.45
CA GLU A 26 -4.94 6.77 -12.16
C GLU A 26 -5.18 6.94 -13.68
N THR A 27 -6.08 7.84 -14.07
CA THR A 27 -6.35 8.14 -15.48
C THR A 27 -5.15 8.80 -16.16
N ASP A 28 -4.44 9.69 -15.46
CA ASP A 28 -3.28 10.39 -16.00
C ASP A 28 -2.06 9.46 -16.17
N LEU A 29 -2.00 8.35 -15.43
CA LEU A 29 -0.88 7.39 -15.48
C LEU A 29 -0.79 6.57 -16.78
N VAL A 30 -1.80 6.62 -17.65
CA VAL A 30 -1.79 5.85 -18.92
C VAL A 30 -0.57 6.20 -19.79
N ASN A 31 -0.11 7.45 -19.76
CA ASN A 31 1.02 7.93 -20.54
C ASN A 31 2.25 8.29 -19.69
N ALA A 32 2.26 7.88 -18.41
CA ALA A 32 3.30 8.25 -17.46
C ALA A 32 4.65 7.58 -17.79
N ASP A 33 5.73 8.31 -17.57
CA ASP A 33 7.08 7.75 -17.66
C ASP A 33 7.41 6.84 -16.46
N ARG A 34 8.58 6.19 -16.51
CA ARG A 34 9.00 5.26 -15.46
C ARG A 34 9.09 5.92 -14.06
N LEU A 35 9.59 7.15 -13.98
CA LEU A 35 9.73 7.86 -12.70
C LEU A 35 8.35 8.24 -12.17
N GLU A 36 7.47 8.74 -13.04
CA GLU A 36 6.10 9.09 -12.69
C GLU A 36 5.32 7.89 -12.16
N LEU A 37 5.41 6.73 -12.82
CA LEU A 37 4.81 5.48 -12.34
C LEU A 37 5.31 5.10 -10.94
N ILE A 38 6.62 5.16 -10.70
CA ILE A 38 7.22 4.86 -9.39
C ILE A 38 6.69 5.83 -8.32
N LEU A 39 6.68 7.13 -8.60
CA LEU A 39 6.22 8.14 -7.64
C LEU A 39 4.74 7.98 -7.33
N ALA A 40 3.91 7.75 -8.34
CA ALA A 40 2.47 7.56 -8.17
C ALA A 40 2.15 6.29 -7.37
N THR A 41 2.82 5.16 -7.66
CA THR A 41 2.66 3.94 -6.86
C THR A 41 3.07 4.15 -5.40
N ARG A 42 4.18 4.86 -5.14
CA ARG A 42 4.61 5.20 -3.77
C ARG A 42 3.63 6.11 -3.04
N ALA A 43 3.05 7.08 -3.75
CA ALA A 43 2.00 7.93 -3.21
C ALA A 43 0.77 7.09 -2.85
N ALA A 44 0.33 6.19 -3.73
CA ALA A 44 -0.78 5.27 -3.47
C ALA A 44 -0.53 4.43 -2.21
N PHE A 45 0.65 3.81 -2.05
CA PHE A 45 1.00 3.08 -0.82
C PHE A 45 0.94 3.95 0.43
N THR A 46 1.50 5.17 0.37
CA THR A 46 1.46 6.11 1.50
C THR A 46 0.03 6.42 1.92
N HIS A 47 -0.87 6.60 0.96
CA HIS A 47 -2.27 6.83 1.23
C HIS A 47 -2.99 5.59 1.76
N MET A 48 -2.72 4.41 1.20
CA MET A 48 -3.27 3.15 1.72
C MET A 48 -2.90 2.95 3.19
N VAL A 49 -1.62 3.13 3.55
CA VAL A 49 -1.15 3.01 4.95
C VAL A 49 -1.93 3.95 5.87
N LYS A 50 -2.03 5.24 5.51
CA LYS A 50 -2.77 6.23 6.31
C LYS A 50 -4.25 5.87 6.46
N THR A 51 -4.89 5.39 5.40
CA THR A 51 -6.30 4.98 5.44
C THR A 51 -6.50 3.74 6.31
N ILE A 52 -5.62 2.75 6.21
CA ILE A 52 -5.63 1.55 7.05
C ILE A 52 -5.44 1.92 8.52
N GLU A 53 -4.44 2.74 8.85
CA GLU A 53 -4.19 3.21 10.23
C GLU A 53 -5.38 3.98 10.81
N ALA A 54 -6.03 4.84 10.01
CA ALA A 54 -7.20 5.57 10.46
C ALA A 54 -8.40 4.64 10.69
N PHE A 55 -8.59 3.64 9.82
CA PHE A 55 -9.68 2.68 9.93
C PHE A 55 -9.47 1.70 11.08
N ASP A 56 -8.24 1.26 11.32
CA ASP A 56 -7.85 0.48 12.51
C ASP A 56 -8.16 1.24 13.80
N LYS A 57 -7.74 2.51 13.91
CA LYS A 57 -8.08 3.38 15.06
C LYS A 57 -9.59 3.53 15.24
N TRP A 58 -10.35 3.63 14.15
CA TRP A 58 -11.80 3.69 14.22
C TRP A 58 -12.43 2.39 14.74
N LEU A 59 -11.89 1.22 14.36
CA LEU A 59 -12.32 -0.07 14.92
C LEU A 59 -11.95 -0.25 16.40
N GLN A 60 -11.00 0.52 16.91
CA GLN A 60 -10.63 0.55 18.33
C GLN A 60 -11.50 1.51 19.16
N ASP A 61 -12.32 2.36 18.54
CA ASP A 61 -13.18 3.30 19.24
C ASP A 61 -14.24 2.55 20.07
N PRO A 62 -14.35 2.77 21.40
CA PRO A 62 -15.27 2.04 22.26
C PRO A 62 -16.75 2.17 21.85
N PHE A 63 -17.13 3.30 21.23
CA PHE A 63 -18.48 3.51 20.74
C PHE A 63 -18.77 2.60 19.56
N ILE A 64 -17.79 2.43 18.66
CA ILE A 64 -17.87 1.51 17.52
C ILE A 64 -17.91 0.07 18.01
N VAL A 65 -16.94 -0.33 18.85
CA VAL A 65 -16.85 -1.69 19.39
C VAL A 65 -18.11 -2.07 20.18
N GLY A 66 -18.67 -1.15 20.97
CA GLY A 66 -19.82 -1.42 21.83
C GLY A 66 -21.17 -1.50 21.11
N HIS A 67 -21.29 -0.90 19.92
CA HIS A 67 -22.60 -0.75 19.25
C HIS A 67 -22.67 -1.31 17.83
N MET A 68 -21.53 -1.64 17.20
CA MET A 68 -21.54 -2.12 15.82
C MET A 68 -22.15 -3.53 15.74
N PRO A 69 -23.18 -3.74 14.89
CA PRO A 69 -23.74 -5.07 14.68
C PRO A 69 -22.72 -6.04 14.09
N ARG A 70 -22.81 -7.30 14.48
CA ARG A 70 -21.94 -8.38 13.99
C ARG A 70 -21.89 -8.47 12.46
N GLU A 71 -23.02 -8.30 11.79
CA GLU A 71 -23.08 -8.37 10.31
C GLU A 71 -22.23 -7.28 9.65
N MET A 72 -22.16 -6.08 10.23
CA MET A 72 -21.27 -5.02 9.73
C MET A 72 -19.80 -5.38 9.96
N LEU A 73 -19.46 -5.96 11.11
CA LEU A 73 -18.09 -6.42 11.39
C LEU A 73 -17.66 -7.55 10.45
N LEU A 74 -18.57 -8.47 10.12
CA LEU A 74 -18.30 -9.53 9.15
C LEU A 74 -18.03 -8.98 7.75
N ASP A 75 -18.81 -7.99 7.31
CA ASP A 75 -18.57 -7.38 6.01
C ASP A 75 -17.22 -6.63 5.98
N ILE A 76 -16.90 -5.88 7.04
CA ILE A 76 -15.59 -5.22 7.19
C ILE A 76 -14.46 -6.25 7.14
N GLN A 77 -14.56 -7.32 7.95
CA GLN A 77 -13.59 -8.40 8.01
C GLN A 77 -13.37 -9.02 6.63
N ARG A 78 -14.44 -9.41 5.93
CA ARG A 78 -14.31 -10.01 4.61
C ARG A 78 -13.57 -9.10 3.63
N ASN A 79 -13.95 -7.82 3.55
CA ASN A 79 -13.35 -6.88 2.60
C ASN A 79 -11.88 -6.57 2.94
N VAL A 80 -11.55 -6.37 4.22
CA VAL A 80 -10.16 -6.13 4.65
C VAL A 80 -9.27 -7.35 4.33
N TRP A 81 -9.79 -8.57 4.47
CA TRP A 81 -9.03 -9.79 4.16
C TRP A 81 -8.82 -9.95 2.65
N GLU A 82 -9.78 -9.55 1.81
CA GLU A 82 -9.55 -9.51 0.36
C GLU A 82 -8.45 -8.51 -0.02
N ILE A 83 -8.43 -7.32 0.59
CA ILE A 83 -7.37 -6.33 0.37
C ILE A 83 -6.01 -6.88 0.81
N LEU A 84 -5.93 -7.50 2.00
CA LEU A 84 -4.71 -8.11 2.51
C LEU A 84 -4.18 -9.18 1.55
N LYS A 85 -5.04 -10.13 1.13
CA LYS A 85 -4.65 -11.17 0.18
C LYS A 85 -4.16 -10.55 -1.13
N LYS A 86 -4.87 -9.53 -1.64
CA LYS A 86 -4.49 -8.88 -2.90
C LYS A 86 -3.12 -8.19 -2.80
N LEU A 87 -2.83 -7.56 -1.67
CA LEU A 87 -1.54 -6.93 -1.40
C LEU A 87 -0.41 -7.96 -1.34
N LEU A 88 -0.63 -9.08 -0.65
CA LEU A 88 0.34 -10.18 -0.56
C LEU A 88 0.58 -10.83 -1.93
N GLU A 89 -0.47 -11.07 -2.71
CA GLU A 89 -0.36 -11.58 -4.08
C GLU A 89 0.46 -10.64 -4.97
N LEU A 90 0.22 -9.32 -4.86
CA LEU A 90 0.96 -8.29 -5.59
C LEU A 90 2.46 -8.32 -5.25
N ASP A 91 2.77 -8.36 -3.95
CA ASP A 91 4.15 -8.41 -3.45
C ASP A 91 4.86 -9.68 -3.92
N ILE A 92 4.27 -10.86 -3.66
CA ILE A 92 4.85 -12.15 -4.06
C ILE A 92 5.13 -12.16 -5.56
N LYS A 93 4.15 -11.76 -6.38
CA LYS A 93 4.27 -11.79 -7.83
C LYS A 93 5.42 -10.90 -8.29
N HIS A 94 5.37 -9.60 -7.98
CA HIS A 94 6.31 -8.66 -8.57
C HIS A 94 7.72 -8.75 -7.96
N THR A 95 7.85 -9.11 -6.68
CA THR A 95 9.15 -9.39 -6.08
C THR A 95 9.79 -10.63 -6.71
N SER A 96 9.01 -11.68 -6.97
CA SER A 96 9.51 -12.89 -7.66
C SER A 96 9.87 -12.61 -9.13
N GLU A 97 8.99 -11.94 -9.88
CA GLU A 97 9.25 -11.55 -11.27
C GLU A 97 10.51 -10.68 -11.40
N PHE A 98 10.69 -9.72 -10.48
CA PHE A 98 11.86 -8.85 -10.49
C PHE A 98 13.15 -9.61 -10.14
N ARG A 99 13.09 -10.52 -9.15
CA ARG A 99 14.21 -11.42 -8.84
C ARG A 99 14.63 -12.24 -10.07
N ASP A 100 13.67 -12.87 -10.75
CA ASP A 100 13.94 -13.73 -11.90
C ASP A 100 14.51 -12.93 -13.09
N MET A 101 14.00 -11.71 -13.29
CA MET A 101 14.55 -10.77 -14.27
C MET A 101 16.01 -10.39 -13.92
N LEU A 102 16.32 -10.11 -12.66
CA LEU A 102 17.69 -9.78 -12.23
C LEU A 102 18.66 -10.94 -12.43
N LEU A 103 18.25 -12.18 -12.11
CA LEU A 103 19.07 -13.38 -12.35
C LEU A 103 19.39 -13.54 -13.83
N LYS A 104 18.39 -13.40 -14.70
CA LYS A 104 18.59 -13.46 -16.16
C LYS A 104 19.53 -12.37 -16.66
N LEU A 105 19.39 -11.13 -16.17
CA LEU A 105 20.30 -10.04 -16.55
C LEU A 105 21.74 -10.30 -16.07
N ALA A 106 21.92 -10.98 -14.93
CA ALA A 106 23.23 -11.36 -14.41
C ALA A 106 23.90 -12.38 -15.32
N GLU A 107 23.18 -13.43 -15.71
CA GLU A 107 23.64 -14.46 -16.65
C GLU A 107 24.01 -13.87 -18.01
N GLU A 108 23.23 -12.89 -18.48
CA GLU A 108 23.48 -12.19 -19.74
C GLU A 108 24.58 -11.11 -19.66
N GLY A 109 25.15 -10.85 -18.48
CA GLY A 109 26.17 -9.81 -18.27
C GLY A 109 25.65 -8.37 -18.47
N LYS A 110 24.33 -8.15 -18.38
CA LYS A 110 23.66 -6.87 -18.64
C LYS A 110 23.31 -6.07 -17.38
N LEU A 111 23.68 -6.57 -16.20
CA LEU A 111 23.51 -5.83 -14.96
C LEU A 111 24.40 -4.58 -14.94
N ASN A 112 23.84 -3.46 -14.48
CA ASN A 112 24.60 -2.22 -14.37
C ASN A 112 25.68 -2.37 -13.27
N PRO A 113 26.99 -2.39 -13.61
CA PRO A 113 28.05 -2.67 -12.65
C PRO A 113 28.12 -1.66 -11.50
N LEU A 114 27.63 -0.43 -11.68
CA LEU A 114 27.61 0.58 -10.61
C LEU A 114 26.60 0.26 -9.49
N LEU A 115 25.58 -0.56 -9.78
CA LEU A 115 24.54 -0.94 -8.82
C LEU A 115 24.85 -2.26 -8.09
N PHE A 116 25.79 -3.06 -8.62
CA PHE A 116 26.16 -4.38 -8.08
C PHE A 116 27.65 -4.55 -7.78
N ALA A 117 28.47 -3.51 -8.00
CA ALA A 117 29.87 -3.52 -7.57
C ALA A 117 29.93 -3.84 -6.07
N PRO A 118 30.80 -4.77 -5.63
CA PRO A 118 30.99 -5.03 -4.22
C PRO A 118 31.40 -3.72 -3.55
N ARG A 119 30.49 -3.10 -2.80
CA ARG A 119 30.90 -2.09 -1.84
C ARG A 119 31.79 -2.83 -0.84
N GLU A 120 33.05 -2.41 -0.73
CA GLU A 120 33.96 -2.85 0.33
C GLU A 120 33.19 -2.94 1.65
N GLU A 121 33.35 -4.07 2.34
CA GLU A 121 32.69 -4.57 3.56
C GLU A 121 32.17 -3.51 4.55
N SER A 122 31.16 -2.76 4.13
CA SER A 122 30.51 -1.73 4.93
C SER A 122 29.07 -2.16 5.09
N ARG A 123 28.83 -2.87 6.21
CA ARG A 123 27.54 -3.24 6.80
C ARG A 123 26.45 -3.50 5.75
N ARG A 124 26.23 -4.78 5.45
CA ARG A 124 24.94 -5.26 4.93
C ARG A 124 23.85 -4.90 5.94
N GLU A 125 23.36 -3.67 5.91
CA GLU A 125 21.99 -3.41 6.30
C GLU A 125 21.16 -4.18 5.29
N ASP A 126 20.53 -5.25 5.74
CA ASP A 126 19.58 -6.00 4.92
C ASP A 126 18.44 -5.04 4.53
N ARG A 127 18.61 -4.37 3.39
CA ARG A 127 17.64 -3.38 2.86
C ARG A 127 16.26 -4.00 2.56
N PHE A 128 16.14 -5.31 2.70
CA PHE A 128 14.93 -6.11 2.51
C PHE A 128 14.59 -6.98 3.72
N HIS A 129 15.20 -6.76 4.90
CA HIS A 129 14.75 -7.45 6.11
C HIS A 129 13.42 -6.84 6.57
N ILE A 130 12.34 -7.50 6.21
CA ILE A 130 11.02 -7.26 6.79
C ILE A 130 10.94 -8.16 8.03
N SER A 131 11.05 -7.55 9.21
CA SER A 131 10.75 -8.22 10.48
C SER A 131 9.23 -8.38 10.59
N TYR A 132 8.76 -9.63 10.58
CA TYR A 132 7.37 -9.98 10.90
C TYR A 132 7.09 -9.85 12.39
#